data_AF-A0AAD4M853-F1
#
_entry.id   AF-A0AAD4M853-F1
#
_cell.length_a   1.000
_cell.length_b   1.000
_cell.length_c   1.000
_cell.angle_alpha   90.00
_cell.angle_beta   90.00
_cell.angle_gamma   90.00
#
_symmetry.space_group_name_H-M   'P 1'
#
loop_
_entity.id
_entity.type
_entity.pdbx_description
1 polymer ?
#
loop_
_entity_poly.entity_id
_entity_poly.type
_entity_poly.pdbx_seq_one_letter_code
_entity_poly.pdbx_strand_id
1 'polypeptide(L)'
;MTGYRIIVGSYTDRITSLFFDPAGPTLKVTSEIKVGNRPSWLAAHPDDSSLVFACLEQDDGVAIALRFDEEGTATIVGQIPSGGKDPASLLAIADTLLVGNYSSGTILTAPQSTSPPYFPAYPPSALLQLNGTGPDLNRQMSSHPHHIVSVPGRAELLIPDLGADRTWRVTHDQLGQLTVQGEVSYPPGSGPRHVVFHEDILYTVNELTNTVTAHRLPPLPAEPTLLSTTSTFQHLPEEFLGDRFAAELLFAPTLTGDNQDSPSILYASNRNDPAGDTLAILSLQRPDVPELIGEVQTGLKHLRGAALGGENGRWVVLGGVLGGGVKLYERIDGGRSLREIATLPQVEAPTAFLWLR
;
A
#
# COMPACT_ATOMS: atom_id res chain seq x y z
N MET A 1 10.37 26.01 3.28
CA MET A 1 10.65 25.66 1.87
C MET A 1 9.35 25.12 1.28
N THR A 2 8.93 25.56 0.09
CA THR A 2 7.73 25.06 -0.59
C THR A 2 8.08 23.81 -1.40
N GLY A 3 8.21 22.66 -0.74
CA GLY A 3 8.53 21.39 -1.39
C GLY A 3 8.06 20.22 -0.54
N TYR A 4 8.17 19.02 -1.08
CA TYR A 4 7.68 17.81 -0.44
C TYR A 4 8.82 16.85 -0.15
N ARG A 5 8.79 16.22 1.02
CA ARG A 5 9.67 15.11 1.35
C ARG A 5 8.97 13.80 1.06
N ILE A 6 9.69 12.89 0.40
CA ILE A 6 9.19 11.55 0.09
C ILE A 6 10.17 10.55 0.66
N ILE A 7 9.71 9.69 1.57
CA ILE A 7 10.50 8.58 2.13
C ILE A 7 10.26 7.35 1.27
N VAL A 8 11.33 6.66 0.91
CA VAL A 8 11.31 5.52 0.00
C VAL A 8 11.74 4.26 0.75
N GLY A 9 10.82 3.31 0.87
CA GLY A 9 11.13 1.92 1.22
C GLY A 9 11.70 1.18 0.02
N SER A 10 12.48 0.13 0.25
CA SER A 10 13.15 -0.59 -0.82
C SER A 10 13.40 -2.07 -0.51
N TYR A 11 13.80 -2.83 -1.53
CA TYR A 11 14.39 -4.16 -1.37
C TYR A 11 15.93 -4.16 -1.20
N THR A 12 16.54 -2.98 -1.00
CA THR A 12 17.97 -2.85 -0.64
C THR A 12 18.15 -2.97 0.89
N ASP A 13 19.27 -2.51 1.44
CA ASP A 13 19.46 -2.36 2.89
C ASP A 13 19.18 -0.94 3.41
N ARG A 14 18.56 -0.08 2.58
CA ARG A 14 18.40 1.36 2.82
C ARG A 14 16.97 1.86 2.72
N ILE A 15 16.71 2.90 3.50
CA ILE A 15 15.62 3.86 3.29
C ILE A 15 16.23 5.15 2.75
N THR A 16 15.62 5.68 1.69
CA THR A 16 16.10 6.87 0.98
C THR A 16 15.10 8.01 1.16
N SER A 17 15.59 9.20 1.52
CA SER A 17 14.79 10.42 1.54
C SER A 17 14.98 11.18 0.25
N LEU A 18 13.86 11.57 -0.36
CA LEU A 18 13.83 12.43 -1.55
C LEU A 18 13.23 13.79 -1.19
N PHE A 19 13.64 14.81 -1.94
CA PHE A 19 13.01 16.13 -1.94
C PHE A 19 12.49 16.45 -3.34
N PHE A 20 11.20 16.80 -3.41
CA PHE A 20 10.52 17.25 -4.60
C PHE A 20 10.19 18.74 -4.50
N ASP A 21 10.73 19.55 -5.42
CA ASP A 21 10.41 20.96 -5.57
C ASP A 21 9.44 21.16 -6.75
N PRO A 22 8.15 21.48 -6.51
CA PRO A 22 7.17 21.66 -7.57
C PRO A 22 7.36 22.95 -8.40
N ALA A 23 8.17 23.91 -7.95
CA ALA A 23 8.44 25.13 -8.73
C ALA A 23 9.44 24.88 -9.86
N GLY A 24 10.45 24.04 -9.60
CA GLY A 24 11.46 23.59 -10.56
C GLY A 24 11.20 22.20 -11.16
N PRO A 25 10.00 21.63 -10.97
CA PRO A 25 9.73 20.18 -10.83
C PRO A 25 10.96 19.27 -10.70
N THR A 26 11.81 19.49 -9.68
CA THR A 26 13.02 18.66 -9.48
C THR A 26 12.81 17.63 -8.39
N LEU A 27 13.32 16.41 -8.61
CA LEU A 27 13.37 15.35 -7.61
C LEU A 27 14.83 14.99 -7.35
N LYS A 28 15.26 14.95 -6.08
CA LYS A 28 16.64 14.61 -5.70
C LYS A 28 16.70 13.78 -4.42
N VAL A 29 17.72 12.93 -4.32
CA VAL A 29 18.08 12.27 -3.06
C VAL A 29 18.67 13.29 -2.10
N THR A 30 18.21 13.32 -0.85
CA THR A 30 18.74 14.20 0.19
C THR A 30 19.52 13.47 1.26
N SER A 31 19.10 12.26 1.60
CA SER A 31 19.77 11.43 2.61
C SER A 31 19.40 9.96 2.41
N GLU A 32 20.22 9.08 3.01
CA GLU A 32 19.98 7.65 3.06
C GLU A 32 20.43 7.11 4.41
N ILE A 33 19.72 6.12 4.91
CA ILE A 33 20.10 5.39 6.11
C ILE A 33 20.07 3.90 5.83
N LYS A 34 21.11 3.20 6.30
CA LYS A 34 21.13 1.73 6.32
C LYS A 34 20.34 1.25 7.54
N VAL A 35 19.32 0.41 7.30
CA VAL A 35 18.37 -0.01 8.33
C VAL A 35 18.26 -1.53 8.51
N GLY A 36 18.97 -2.29 7.67
CA GLY A 36 18.77 -3.73 7.53
C GLY A 36 18.12 -4.03 6.18
N ASN A 37 18.07 -5.30 5.79
CA ASN A 37 17.63 -5.67 4.45
C ASN A 37 16.12 -5.55 4.31
N ARG A 38 15.71 -5.10 3.11
CA ARG A 38 14.33 -5.03 2.61
C ARG A 38 13.37 -4.24 3.50
N PRO A 39 13.63 -2.94 3.78
CA PRO A 39 12.64 -2.04 4.38
C PRO A 39 11.48 -1.78 3.39
N SER A 40 10.60 -2.77 3.21
CA SER A 40 9.77 -2.87 2.01
C SER A 40 8.45 -2.10 2.10
N TRP A 41 7.98 -1.82 3.32
CA TRP A 41 6.77 -1.05 3.61
C TRP A 41 7.02 0.01 4.67
N LEU A 42 6.27 1.11 4.60
CA LEU A 42 6.38 2.26 5.50
C LEU A 42 5.00 2.64 6.06
N ALA A 43 4.96 3.11 7.31
CA ALA A 43 3.78 3.75 7.89
C ALA A 43 4.19 4.96 8.73
N ALA A 44 3.49 6.09 8.57
CA ALA A 44 3.66 7.24 9.47
C ALA A 44 2.98 6.96 10.81
N HIS A 45 3.53 7.51 11.90
CA HIS A 45 2.76 7.67 13.12
C HIS A 45 1.58 8.63 12.88
N PRO A 46 0.37 8.35 13.39
CA PRO A 46 -0.83 9.14 13.09
C PRO A 46 -0.71 10.61 13.51
N ASP A 47 -0.02 10.88 14.63
CA ASP A 47 0.06 12.22 15.24
C ASP A 47 1.46 12.87 15.17
N ASP A 48 2.48 12.16 14.70
CA ASP A 48 3.87 12.65 14.65
C ASP A 48 4.48 12.28 13.31
N SER A 49 4.42 13.18 12.32
CA SER A 49 4.94 12.93 10.97
C SER A 49 6.46 12.72 10.91
N SER A 50 7.19 13.04 11.98
CA SER A 50 8.62 12.77 12.06
C SER A 50 8.93 11.33 12.50
N LEU A 51 7.94 10.61 13.05
CA LEU A 51 8.07 9.21 13.45
C LEU A 51 7.46 8.30 12.38
N VAL A 52 8.29 7.44 11.79
CA VAL A 52 7.91 6.51 10.73
C VAL A 52 8.32 5.10 11.11
N PHE A 53 7.47 4.14 10.82
CA PHE A 53 7.73 2.72 10.98
C PHE A 53 8.07 2.09 9.64
N ALA A 54 8.96 1.10 9.65
CA ALA A 54 9.26 0.29 8.49
C ALA A 54 9.31 -1.19 8.88
N CYS A 55 8.89 -2.07 7.98
CA CYS A 55 9.08 -3.50 8.15
C CYS A 55 10.26 -3.98 7.31
N LEU A 56 11.09 -4.84 7.90
CA LEU A 56 12.18 -5.51 7.22
C LEU A 56 11.66 -6.89 6.76
N GLU A 57 11.35 -6.99 5.46
CA GLU A 57 10.74 -8.16 4.81
C GLU A 57 11.77 -9.28 4.66
N GLN A 58 11.97 -10.01 5.75
CA GLN A 58 12.87 -11.13 5.89
C GLN A 58 12.19 -12.28 6.64
N ASP A 59 12.75 -13.48 6.53
CA ASP A 59 12.25 -14.69 7.19
C ASP A 59 12.14 -14.50 8.72
N ASP A 60 13.15 -13.86 9.34
CA ASP A 60 13.09 -13.35 10.71
C ASP A 60 12.63 -11.88 10.69
N GLY A 61 11.33 -11.66 10.47
CA GLY A 61 10.78 -10.33 10.21
C GLY A 61 10.94 -9.36 11.39
N VAL A 62 11.21 -8.09 11.09
CA VAL A 62 11.40 -7.02 12.09
C VAL A 62 10.56 -5.80 11.73
N ALA A 63 10.02 -5.11 12.73
CA ALA A 63 9.52 -3.74 12.59
C ALA A 63 10.48 -2.77 13.30
N ILE A 64 10.82 -1.67 12.64
CA ILE A 64 11.69 -0.63 13.17
C ILE A 64 10.94 0.70 13.25
N ALA A 65 11.32 1.54 14.21
CA ALA A 65 10.89 2.93 14.34
C ALA A 65 12.04 3.85 13.95
N LEU A 66 11.75 4.85 13.13
CA LEU A 66 12.68 5.84 12.60
C LEU A 66 12.19 7.24 12.95
N ARG A 67 13.08 8.10 13.43
CA ARG A 67 12.79 9.52 13.62
C ARG A 67 13.55 10.34 12.57
N PHE A 68 12.83 11.16 11.82
CA PHE A 68 13.34 12.06 10.79
C PHE A 68 13.47 13.48 11.33
N ASP A 69 14.60 14.14 11.05
CA ASP A 69 14.80 15.56 11.34
C ASP A 69 14.20 16.49 10.25
N GLU A 70 14.35 17.80 10.41
CA GLU A 70 13.88 18.82 9.47
C GLU A 70 14.63 18.79 8.13
N GLU A 71 15.77 18.12 8.04
CA GLU A 71 16.58 17.92 6.83
C GLU A 71 16.22 16.61 6.11
N GLY A 72 15.53 15.69 6.78
CA GLY A 72 15.11 14.39 6.26
C GLY A 72 16.12 13.28 6.55
N THR A 73 17.07 13.52 7.46
CA THR A 73 17.96 12.49 7.99
C THR A 73 17.20 11.66 9.01
N ALA A 74 17.23 10.34 8.85
CA ALA A 74 16.61 9.42 9.79
C ALA A 74 17.60 8.93 10.85
N THR A 75 17.07 8.55 12.00
CA THR A 75 17.75 7.76 13.02
C THR A 75 16.85 6.60 13.43
N ILE A 76 17.43 5.41 13.61
CA ILE A 76 16.69 4.26 14.14
C ILE A 76 16.55 4.47 15.65
N VAL A 77 15.32 4.48 16.14
CA VAL A 77 15.00 4.80 17.54
C VAL A 77 14.37 3.63 18.31
N GLY A 78 13.99 2.57 17.61
CA GLY A 78 13.49 1.33 18.21
C GLY A 78 13.35 0.22 17.19
N GLN A 79 13.28 -1.02 17.67
CA GLN A 79 12.98 -2.19 16.87
C GLN A 79 12.29 -3.27 17.70
N ILE A 80 11.43 -4.05 17.07
CA ILE A 80 10.79 -5.25 17.63
C ILE A 80 10.72 -6.36 16.58
N PRO A 81 10.74 -7.64 16.98
CA PRO A 81 10.32 -8.73 16.11
C PRO A 81 8.90 -8.47 15.55
N SER A 82 8.68 -8.83 14.30
CA SER A 82 7.39 -8.66 13.61
C SER A 82 6.30 -9.66 14.04
N GLY A 83 6.68 -10.69 14.81
CA GLY A 83 5.78 -11.79 15.18
C GLY A 83 5.55 -12.81 14.05
N GLY A 84 6.31 -12.74 12.96
CA GLY A 84 6.17 -13.65 11.83
C GLY A 84 7.27 -13.52 10.79
N LYS A 85 6.98 -14.02 9.59
CA LYS A 85 7.90 -14.07 8.44
C LYS A 85 7.48 -13.12 7.35
N ASP A 86 8.46 -12.46 6.73
CA ASP A 86 8.29 -11.54 5.60
C ASP A 86 7.18 -10.50 5.84
N PRO A 87 7.32 -9.61 6.86
CA PRO A 87 6.37 -8.54 7.08
C PRO A 87 6.30 -7.64 5.86
N ALA A 88 5.09 -7.44 5.35
CA ALA A 88 4.83 -6.76 4.08
C ALA A 88 3.83 -5.58 4.21
N SER A 89 3.27 -5.36 5.40
CA SER A 89 2.34 -4.27 5.67
C SER A 89 2.45 -3.78 7.12
N LEU A 90 2.22 -2.48 7.30
CA LEU A 90 2.15 -1.82 8.61
C LEU A 90 0.93 -0.90 8.66
N LEU A 91 0.32 -0.80 9.84
CA LEU A 91 -0.65 0.24 10.15
C LEU A 91 -0.40 0.76 11.57
N ALA A 92 -0.19 2.06 11.70
CA ALA A 92 -0.10 2.73 13.00
C ALA A 92 -1.43 3.44 13.29
N ILE A 93 -2.08 3.08 14.40
CA ILE A 93 -3.33 3.69 14.86
C ILE A 93 -3.23 4.02 16.34
N ALA A 94 -3.55 5.25 16.71
CA ALA A 94 -3.41 5.74 18.09
C ALA A 94 -2.05 5.32 18.70
N ASP A 95 -2.07 4.53 19.77
CA ASP A 95 -0.91 4.01 20.50
C ASP A 95 -0.54 2.56 20.11
N THR A 96 -1.03 2.05 18.97
CA THR A 96 -0.79 0.68 18.51
C THR A 96 -0.20 0.64 17.09
N LEU A 97 0.87 -0.14 16.93
CA LEU A 97 1.40 -0.57 15.64
C LEU A 97 0.91 -1.99 15.32
N LEU A 98 0.37 -2.18 14.12
CA LEU A 98 0.04 -3.48 13.56
C LEU A 98 1.07 -3.87 12.49
N VAL A 99 1.52 -5.12 12.54
CA VAL A 99 2.49 -5.68 11.58
C VAL A 99 1.90 -6.92 10.91
N GLY A 100 1.75 -6.88 9.59
CA GLY A 100 1.23 -7.98 8.78
C GLY A 100 2.35 -8.81 8.16
N ASN A 101 2.40 -10.09 8.51
CA ASN A 101 3.43 -11.04 8.08
C ASN A 101 2.93 -11.92 6.95
N TYR A 102 3.46 -11.70 5.74
CA TYR A 102 2.98 -12.34 4.53
C TYR A 102 3.19 -13.86 4.56
N SER A 103 4.40 -14.32 4.85
CA SER A 103 4.74 -15.75 4.70
C SER A 103 4.25 -16.62 5.86
N SER A 104 3.93 -16.04 7.02
CA SER A 104 3.43 -16.78 8.19
C SER A 104 1.92 -16.63 8.44
N GLY A 105 1.23 -15.74 7.74
CA GLY A 105 -0.20 -15.52 7.94
C GLY A 105 -0.54 -14.91 9.30
N THR A 106 0.34 -14.07 9.87
CA THR A 106 0.15 -13.53 11.23
C THR A 106 0.06 -12.01 11.25
N ILE A 107 -0.74 -11.47 12.18
CA ILE A 107 -0.81 -10.03 12.47
C ILE A 107 -0.37 -9.81 13.92
N LEU A 108 0.72 -9.07 14.12
CA LEU A 108 1.17 -8.62 15.44
C LEU A 108 0.51 -7.29 15.78
N THR A 109 0.11 -7.12 17.03
CA THR A 109 -0.14 -5.80 17.64
C THR A 109 0.92 -5.50 18.68
N ALA A 110 1.51 -4.32 18.60
CA ALA A 110 2.51 -3.84 19.55
C ALA A 110 2.18 -2.40 19.96
N PRO A 111 2.29 -2.06 21.26
CA PRO A 111 2.19 -0.67 21.68
C PRO A 111 3.28 0.18 21.03
N GLN A 112 2.95 1.41 20.68
CA GLN A 112 3.87 2.43 20.18
C GLN A 112 3.80 3.70 21.03
N SER A 113 4.86 4.49 20.98
CA SER A 113 4.98 5.77 21.68
C SER A 113 5.77 6.77 20.85
N THR A 114 5.44 8.06 20.97
CA THR A 114 6.21 9.16 20.38
C THR A 114 7.52 9.44 21.14
N SER A 115 7.71 8.85 22.32
CA SER A 115 8.90 9.03 23.16
C SER A 115 9.51 7.70 23.60
N PRO A 116 10.82 7.64 23.89
CA PRO A 116 11.47 6.42 24.39
C PRO A 116 10.81 5.87 25.66
N PRO A 117 10.63 4.53 25.78
CA PRO A 117 10.81 3.54 24.71
C PRO A 117 9.71 3.65 23.65
N TYR A 118 10.09 3.66 22.37
CA TYR A 118 9.16 3.81 21.24
C TYR A 118 8.21 2.63 21.02
N PHE A 119 8.58 1.46 21.55
CA PHE A 119 7.74 0.27 21.66
C PHE A 119 7.58 -0.06 23.15
N PRO A 120 6.79 0.72 23.90
CA PRO A 120 6.66 0.53 25.34
C PRO A 120 6.01 -0.82 25.63
N ALA A 121 6.36 -1.40 26.78
CA ALA A 121 5.76 -2.65 27.22
C ALA A 121 5.82 -3.75 26.14
N TYR A 122 6.91 -3.86 25.38
CA TYR A 122 7.16 -5.04 24.55
C TYR A 122 8.09 -6.01 25.30
N PRO A 123 7.64 -7.25 25.60
CA PRO A 123 6.25 -7.76 25.57
C PRO A 123 5.43 -7.23 26.78
N PRO A 124 4.08 -7.04 26.72
CA PRO A 124 3.02 -7.65 25.90
C PRO A 124 2.83 -7.20 24.44
N SER A 125 2.58 -8.19 23.59
CA SER A 125 2.01 -8.05 22.24
C SER A 125 0.92 -9.10 22.04
N ALA A 126 -0.05 -8.85 21.16
CA ALA A 126 -1.00 -9.88 20.74
C ALA A 126 -0.68 -10.34 19.32
N LEU A 127 -0.88 -11.62 19.05
CA LEU A 127 -0.64 -12.23 17.76
C LEU A 127 -1.92 -12.90 17.28
N LEU A 128 -2.41 -12.48 16.12
CA LEU A 128 -3.52 -13.12 15.42
C LEU A 128 -2.95 -14.04 14.34
N GLN A 129 -3.27 -15.32 14.40
CA GLN A 129 -3.04 -16.26 13.29
C GLN A 129 -4.23 -16.26 12.36
N LEU A 130 -4.00 -15.96 11.09
CA LEU A 130 -4.94 -16.11 10.00
C LEU A 130 -4.66 -17.45 9.30
N ASN A 131 -5.72 -18.11 8.83
CA ASN A 131 -5.63 -19.41 8.17
C ASN A 131 -6.55 -19.42 6.95
N GLY A 132 -6.08 -20.03 5.86
CA GLY A 132 -6.85 -20.14 4.63
C GLY A 132 -5.94 -20.57 3.48
N THR A 133 -6.57 -21.03 2.41
CA THR A 133 -5.90 -21.47 1.18
C THR A 133 -6.79 -21.14 -0.02
N GLY A 134 -6.18 -21.05 -1.19
CA GLY A 134 -6.84 -20.83 -2.49
C GLY A 134 -6.40 -21.88 -3.51
N PRO A 135 -6.90 -21.80 -4.76
CA PRO A 135 -6.63 -22.79 -5.79
C PRO A 135 -5.21 -22.72 -6.40
N ASP A 136 -4.50 -21.58 -6.30
CA ASP A 136 -3.14 -21.46 -6.82
C ASP A 136 -2.12 -22.17 -5.92
N LEU A 137 -1.61 -23.32 -6.38
CA LEU A 137 -0.69 -24.16 -5.62
C LEU A 137 0.71 -23.55 -5.41
N ASN A 138 1.05 -22.47 -6.10
CA ASN A 138 2.32 -21.76 -5.92
C ASN A 138 2.18 -20.54 -5.01
N ARG A 139 1.00 -19.93 -4.97
CA ARG A 139 0.78 -18.63 -4.32
C ARG A 139 -0.22 -18.64 -3.17
N GLN A 140 -1.02 -19.70 -3.02
CA GLN A 140 -2.17 -19.73 -2.12
C GLN A 140 -2.25 -21.00 -1.25
N MET A 141 -1.11 -21.61 -0.94
CA MET A 141 -1.02 -22.81 -0.09
C MET A 141 -1.15 -22.51 1.42
N SER A 142 -1.21 -21.24 1.79
CA SER A 142 -1.40 -20.75 3.16
C SER A 142 -1.94 -19.32 3.15
N SER A 143 -2.30 -18.78 4.31
CA SER A 143 -2.70 -17.37 4.48
C SER A 143 -1.51 -16.43 4.20
N HIS A 144 -1.79 -15.35 3.47
CA HIS A 144 -0.84 -14.33 3.05
C HIS A 144 -1.46 -12.92 3.15
N PRO A 145 -1.62 -12.36 4.38
CA PRO A 145 -2.12 -11.01 4.57
C PRO A 145 -1.17 -10.00 3.92
N HIS A 146 -1.70 -9.13 3.07
CA HIS A 146 -0.89 -8.24 2.24
C HIS A 146 -1.14 -6.75 2.54
N HIS A 147 -2.19 -6.39 3.27
CA HIS A 147 -2.44 -5.01 3.70
C HIS A 147 -3.20 -4.99 5.03
N ILE A 148 -3.16 -3.88 5.75
CA ILE A 148 -3.97 -3.64 6.95
C ILE A 148 -4.47 -2.20 6.86
N VAL A 149 -5.80 -2.02 6.81
CA VAL A 149 -6.41 -0.67 6.81
C VAL A 149 -7.48 -0.57 7.88
N SER A 150 -7.63 0.61 8.47
CA SER A 150 -8.77 0.93 9.32
C SER A 150 -9.94 1.43 8.50
N VAL A 151 -11.15 1.10 8.92
CA VAL A 151 -12.38 1.64 8.34
C VAL A 151 -12.73 2.94 9.06
N PRO A 152 -12.72 4.11 8.40
CA PRO A 152 -13.00 5.39 9.05
C PRO A 152 -14.34 5.39 9.79
N GLY A 153 -14.33 5.83 11.04
CA GLY A 153 -15.52 5.90 11.89
C GLY A 153 -16.03 4.55 12.41
N ARG A 154 -15.36 3.42 12.12
CA ARG A 154 -15.71 2.09 12.63
C ARG A 154 -14.52 1.49 13.38
N ALA A 155 -14.79 0.77 14.47
CA ALA A 155 -13.77 -0.02 15.17
C ALA A 155 -13.48 -1.32 14.40
N GLU A 156 -13.18 -1.20 13.11
CA GLU A 156 -13.06 -2.30 12.15
C GLU A 156 -11.78 -2.11 11.34
N LEU A 157 -11.04 -3.21 11.18
CA LEU A 157 -9.85 -3.34 10.36
C LEU A 157 -10.15 -4.29 9.19
N LEU A 158 -9.58 -4.00 8.04
CA LEU A 158 -9.67 -4.85 6.85
C LEU A 158 -8.27 -5.37 6.49
N ILE A 159 -8.16 -6.68 6.33
CA ILE A 159 -6.90 -7.37 6.09
C ILE A 159 -7.06 -8.26 4.86
N PRO A 160 -6.81 -7.77 3.63
CA PRO A 160 -6.80 -8.60 2.43
C PRO A 160 -5.72 -9.68 2.55
N ASP A 161 -6.12 -10.90 2.23
CA ASP A 161 -5.32 -12.10 2.33
C ASP A 161 -5.28 -12.80 0.99
N LEU A 162 -4.13 -12.66 0.32
CA LEU A 162 -3.88 -13.18 -1.02
C LEU A 162 -4.08 -14.70 -1.04
N GLY A 163 -3.61 -15.37 0.02
CA GLY A 163 -3.60 -16.82 0.11
C GLY A 163 -4.95 -17.44 0.41
N ALA A 164 -5.86 -16.69 1.04
CA ALA A 164 -7.16 -17.19 1.49
C ALA A 164 -8.35 -16.71 0.64
N ASP A 165 -8.11 -15.95 -0.44
CA ASP A 165 -9.12 -15.32 -1.31
C ASP A 165 -10.20 -14.56 -0.52
N ARG A 166 -9.79 -13.82 0.50
CA ARG A 166 -10.69 -13.02 1.34
C ARG A 166 -10.02 -11.80 1.93
N THR A 167 -10.84 -10.86 2.40
CA THR A 167 -10.43 -9.78 3.28
C THR A 167 -11.04 -10.05 4.63
N TRP A 168 -10.20 -10.27 5.64
CA TRP A 168 -10.67 -10.46 7.00
C TRP A 168 -11.20 -9.14 7.56
N ARG A 169 -12.37 -9.19 8.20
CA ARG A 169 -12.96 -8.08 8.93
C ARG A 169 -12.70 -8.29 10.40
N VAL A 170 -11.88 -7.43 10.99
CA VAL A 170 -11.28 -7.64 12.32
C VAL A 170 -11.60 -6.48 13.24
N THR A 171 -11.96 -6.77 14.49
CA THR A 171 -12.06 -5.76 15.56
C THR A 171 -10.86 -5.89 16.49
N HIS A 172 -10.51 -4.81 17.20
CA HIS A 172 -9.53 -4.82 18.27
C HIS A 172 -10.15 -4.34 19.57
N ASP A 173 -9.71 -4.89 20.70
CA ASP A 173 -10.05 -4.36 22.02
C ASP A 173 -9.02 -3.32 22.50
N GLN A 174 -9.22 -2.78 23.71
CA GLN A 174 -8.34 -1.78 24.32
C GLN A 174 -6.94 -2.31 24.67
N LEU A 175 -6.76 -3.64 24.69
CA LEU A 175 -5.48 -4.30 24.94
C LEU A 175 -4.76 -4.65 23.63
N GLY A 176 -5.35 -4.29 22.48
CA GLY A 176 -4.83 -4.60 21.16
C GLY A 176 -5.10 -6.05 20.73
N GLN A 177 -5.96 -6.81 21.41
CA GLN A 177 -6.33 -8.15 20.99
C GLN A 177 -7.25 -8.08 19.76
N LEU A 178 -6.79 -8.68 18.67
CA LEU A 178 -7.55 -8.76 17.42
C LEU A 178 -8.51 -9.95 17.44
N THR A 179 -9.72 -9.75 16.89
CA THR A 179 -10.75 -10.78 16.72
C THR A 179 -11.36 -10.69 15.34
N VAL A 180 -11.39 -11.80 14.59
CA VAL A 180 -12.08 -11.89 13.30
C VAL A 180 -13.59 -11.90 13.55
N GLN A 181 -14.32 -10.99 12.89
CA GLN A 181 -15.77 -10.84 13.01
C GLN A 181 -16.52 -11.27 11.74
N GLY A 182 -15.82 -11.33 10.60
CA GLY A 182 -16.38 -11.71 9.32
C GLY A 182 -15.35 -11.60 8.20
N GLU A 183 -15.82 -11.68 6.97
CA GLU A 183 -14.95 -11.60 5.80
C GLU A 183 -15.64 -10.95 4.60
N VAL A 184 -14.83 -10.53 3.63
CA VAL A 184 -15.26 -10.24 2.27
C VAL A 184 -14.65 -11.32 1.38
N SER A 185 -15.47 -12.14 0.74
CA SER A 185 -14.99 -13.22 -0.12
C SER A 185 -14.79 -12.73 -1.57
N TYR A 186 -13.82 -13.32 -2.27
CA TYR A 186 -13.53 -13.08 -3.68
C TYR A 186 -13.68 -14.38 -4.48
N PRO A 187 -13.84 -14.30 -5.83
CA PRO A 187 -13.74 -15.47 -6.68
C PRO A 187 -12.45 -16.27 -6.40
N PRO A 188 -12.48 -17.61 -6.35
CA PRO A 188 -11.27 -18.41 -6.10
C PRO A 188 -10.16 -18.09 -7.09
N GLY A 189 -8.93 -17.93 -6.58
CA GLY A 189 -7.74 -17.56 -7.35
C GLY A 189 -7.58 -16.05 -7.56
N SER A 190 -8.38 -15.21 -6.92
CA SER A 190 -8.29 -13.74 -7.05
C SER A 190 -6.99 -13.20 -6.48
N GLY A 191 -6.63 -13.64 -5.27
CA GLY A 191 -5.49 -13.13 -4.52
C GLY A 191 -5.63 -11.65 -4.14
N PRO A 192 -6.58 -11.27 -3.26
CA PRO A 192 -6.77 -9.88 -2.85
C PRO A 192 -5.49 -9.35 -2.18
N ARG A 193 -5.00 -8.20 -2.65
CA ARG A 193 -3.69 -7.67 -2.25
C ARG A 193 -3.82 -6.38 -1.45
N HIS A 194 -4.13 -5.26 -2.10
CA HIS A 194 -4.34 -3.97 -1.44
C HIS A 194 -5.82 -3.57 -1.54
N VAL A 195 -6.25 -2.77 -0.58
CA VAL A 195 -7.64 -2.34 -0.45
C VAL A 195 -7.72 -0.85 -0.20
N VAL A 196 -8.77 -0.23 -0.71
CA VAL A 196 -9.17 1.12 -0.35
C VAL A 196 -10.64 1.13 0.01
N PHE A 197 -10.98 1.70 1.16
CA PHE A 197 -12.35 1.93 1.56
C PHE A 197 -12.72 3.40 1.36
N HIS A 198 -13.83 3.64 0.66
CA HIS A 198 -14.39 4.98 0.48
C HIS A 198 -15.91 4.94 0.63
N GLU A 199 -16.45 5.79 1.49
CA GLU A 199 -17.86 5.86 1.86
C GLU A 199 -18.43 4.53 2.39
N ASP A 200 -19.12 3.75 1.57
CA ASP A 200 -19.66 2.42 1.90
C ASP A 200 -19.11 1.30 1.00
N ILE A 201 -18.11 1.60 0.16
CA ILE A 201 -17.54 0.67 -0.82
C ILE A 201 -16.09 0.34 -0.47
N LEU A 202 -15.79 -0.96 -0.49
CA LEU A 202 -14.45 -1.51 -0.47
C LEU A 202 -14.01 -1.82 -1.89
N TYR A 203 -12.93 -1.18 -2.33
CA TYR A 203 -12.24 -1.52 -3.58
C TYR A 203 -11.02 -2.37 -3.26
N THR A 204 -10.82 -3.45 -3.99
CA THR A 204 -9.72 -4.39 -3.78
C THR A 204 -9.02 -4.67 -5.09
N VAL A 205 -7.70 -4.50 -5.12
CA VAL A 205 -6.90 -5.00 -6.24
C VAL A 205 -6.53 -6.45 -5.98
N ASN A 206 -6.83 -7.30 -6.95
CA ASN A 206 -6.62 -8.74 -6.92
C ASN A 206 -5.37 -9.06 -7.74
N GLU A 207 -4.31 -9.49 -7.06
CA GLU A 207 -2.97 -9.65 -7.62
C GLU A 207 -2.96 -10.68 -8.76
N LEU A 208 -3.60 -11.84 -8.54
CA LEU A 208 -3.47 -13.01 -9.40
C LEU A 208 -4.40 -12.94 -10.62
N THR A 209 -5.53 -12.22 -10.50
CA THR A 209 -6.49 -12.07 -11.61
C THR A 209 -6.35 -10.75 -12.38
N ASN A 210 -5.52 -9.82 -11.91
CA ASN A 210 -5.37 -8.50 -12.52
C ASN A 210 -6.71 -7.74 -12.64
N THR A 211 -7.45 -7.71 -11.53
CA THR A 211 -8.75 -7.05 -11.43
C THR A 211 -8.84 -6.12 -10.23
N VAL A 212 -9.73 -5.14 -10.31
CA VAL A 212 -10.28 -4.42 -9.16
C VAL A 212 -11.70 -4.91 -8.93
N THR A 213 -12.01 -5.37 -7.73
CA THR A 213 -13.37 -5.65 -7.29
C THR A 213 -13.91 -4.50 -6.44
N ALA A 214 -15.21 -4.24 -6.56
CA ALA A 214 -15.93 -3.33 -5.67
C ALA A 214 -16.95 -4.12 -4.87
N HIS A 215 -16.96 -3.95 -3.55
CA HIS A 215 -17.93 -4.55 -2.64
C HIS A 215 -18.63 -3.47 -1.83
N ARG A 216 -19.95 -3.56 -1.68
CA ARG A 216 -20.64 -2.81 -0.64
C ARG A 216 -20.29 -3.42 0.71
N LEU A 217 -19.76 -2.60 1.63
CA LEU A 217 -19.29 -3.02 2.94
C LEU A 217 -20.15 -2.40 4.05
N PRO A 218 -21.23 -3.08 4.48
CA PRO A 218 -22.07 -2.62 5.56
C PRO A 218 -21.36 -2.75 6.92
N PRO A 219 -21.82 -2.06 7.98
CA PRO A 219 -21.32 -2.28 9.33
C PRO A 219 -21.45 -3.74 9.78
N LEU A 220 -20.52 -4.20 10.63
CA LEU A 220 -20.61 -5.52 11.24
C LEU A 220 -21.92 -5.70 12.05
N PRO A 221 -22.53 -6.90 12.06
CA PRO A 221 -22.07 -8.14 11.44
C PRO A 221 -22.66 -8.39 10.03
N ALA A 222 -23.26 -7.39 9.39
CA ALA A 222 -23.93 -7.59 8.10
C ALA A 222 -22.92 -7.99 7.01
N GLU A 223 -23.33 -8.88 6.10
CA GLU A 223 -22.45 -9.42 5.05
C GLU A 223 -22.21 -8.42 3.91
N PRO A 224 -20.98 -8.36 3.36
CA PRO A 224 -20.68 -7.55 2.19
C PRO A 224 -21.32 -8.12 0.92
N THR A 225 -21.46 -7.29 -0.10
CA THR A 225 -22.00 -7.71 -1.41
C THR A 225 -21.06 -7.28 -2.52
N LEU A 226 -20.63 -8.23 -3.36
CA LEU A 226 -19.87 -7.94 -4.58
C LEU A 226 -20.75 -7.14 -5.55
N LEU A 227 -20.27 -5.96 -5.98
CA LEU A 227 -20.96 -5.07 -6.90
C LEU A 227 -20.44 -5.26 -8.33
N SER A 228 -19.12 -5.32 -8.49
CA SER A 228 -18.47 -5.42 -9.81
C SER A 228 -17.05 -5.96 -9.72
N THR A 229 -16.56 -6.43 -10.86
CA THR A 229 -15.17 -6.82 -11.10
C THR A 229 -14.74 -6.19 -12.41
N THR A 230 -13.67 -5.40 -12.40
CA THR A 230 -13.13 -4.71 -13.57
C THR A 230 -11.67 -5.10 -13.77
N SER A 231 -11.26 -5.36 -15.00
CA SER A 231 -9.84 -5.62 -15.30
C SER A 231 -8.98 -4.37 -15.10
N THR A 232 -7.73 -4.54 -14.68
CA THR A 232 -6.70 -3.48 -14.67
C THR A 232 -5.97 -3.34 -16.00
N PHE A 233 -6.35 -4.09 -17.04
CA PHE A 233 -5.74 -4.04 -18.37
C PHE A 233 -6.81 -3.82 -19.45
N GLN A 234 -6.55 -2.94 -20.42
CA GLN A 234 -7.46 -2.68 -21.54
C GLN A 234 -7.53 -3.87 -22.49
N HIS A 235 -6.40 -4.55 -22.67
CA HIS A 235 -6.24 -5.67 -23.58
C HIS A 235 -5.48 -6.80 -22.89
N LEU A 236 -6.20 -7.66 -22.18
CA LEU A 236 -5.66 -8.97 -21.79
C LEU A 236 -5.71 -9.89 -23.02
N PRO A 237 -4.58 -10.42 -23.50
CA PRO A 237 -4.62 -11.47 -24.52
C PRO A 237 -5.39 -12.67 -23.96
N GLU A 238 -6.30 -13.25 -24.75
CA GLU A 238 -7.18 -14.37 -24.33
C GLU A 238 -6.43 -15.60 -23.79
N GLU A 239 -5.13 -15.75 -24.08
CA GLU A 239 -4.34 -16.95 -23.76
C GLU A 239 -3.08 -16.71 -22.89
N PHE A 240 -2.96 -15.59 -22.18
CA PHE A 240 -1.73 -15.30 -21.44
C PHE A 240 -1.87 -15.37 -19.91
N LEU A 241 -1.54 -16.52 -19.33
CA LEU A 241 -1.34 -16.77 -17.89
C LEU A 241 0.16 -16.66 -17.51
N GLY A 242 0.84 -15.59 -17.95
CA GLY A 242 2.21 -15.32 -17.53
C GLY A 242 2.27 -14.66 -16.14
N ASP A 243 3.49 -14.34 -15.68
CA ASP A 243 3.79 -13.73 -14.37
C ASP A 243 3.35 -12.24 -14.25
N ARG A 244 2.21 -11.85 -14.83
CA ARG A 244 1.64 -10.49 -14.72
C ARG A 244 0.79 -10.38 -13.47
N PHE A 245 1.06 -9.37 -12.67
CA PHE A 245 0.39 -9.21 -11.38
C PHE A 245 0.01 -7.77 -11.13
N ALA A 246 -1.21 -7.53 -10.64
CA ALA A 246 -1.59 -6.23 -10.11
C ALA A 246 -0.98 -6.04 -8.72
N ALA A 247 -0.62 -4.81 -8.35
CA ALA A 247 0.11 -4.52 -7.11
C ALA A 247 -0.56 -3.43 -6.28
N GLU A 248 -0.31 -2.15 -6.55
CA GLU A 248 -0.83 -1.06 -5.73
C GLU A 248 -2.26 -0.69 -6.10
N LEU A 249 -2.99 -0.14 -5.13
CA LEU A 249 -4.29 0.48 -5.34
C LEU A 249 -4.35 1.81 -4.60
N LEU A 250 -4.55 2.90 -5.34
CA LEU A 250 -4.61 4.25 -4.79
C LEU A 250 -5.98 4.85 -5.08
N PHE A 251 -6.62 5.42 -4.05
CA PHE A 251 -7.79 6.28 -4.25
C PHE A 251 -7.37 7.74 -4.34
N ALA A 252 -7.70 8.36 -5.46
CA ALA A 252 -7.38 9.73 -5.74
C ALA A 252 -8.68 10.56 -5.76
N PRO A 253 -8.87 11.49 -4.80
CA PRO A 253 -10.05 12.35 -4.78
C PRO A 253 -10.05 13.29 -5.99
N THR A 254 -11.20 13.87 -6.30
CA THR A 254 -11.35 14.91 -7.33
C THR A 254 -10.33 16.05 -7.13
N LEU A 255 -9.68 16.48 -8.21
CA LEU A 255 -8.80 17.64 -8.17
C LEU A 255 -9.63 18.93 -8.08
N THR A 256 -9.31 19.78 -7.12
CA THR A 256 -9.92 21.10 -6.97
C THR A 256 -9.37 22.05 -8.04
N GLY A 257 -10.21 22.48 -8.99
CA GLY A 257 -9.85 23.48 -10.01
C GLY A 257 -10.10 23.03 -11.45
N ASP A 258 -10.17 21.72 -11.68
CA ASP A 258 -10.79 21.16 -12.88
C ASP A 258 -12.32 21.12 -12.65
N ASN A 259 -13.13 21.26 -13.71
CA ASN A 259 -14.59 21.32 -13.65
C ASN A 259 -15.16 20.40 -12.55
N GLN A 260 -16.10 20.93 -11.73
CA GLN A 260 -16.71 20.29 -10.54
C GLN A 260 -17.32 18.90 -10.79
N ASP A 261 -17.37 18.44 -12.04
CA ASP A 261 -17.91 17.15 -12.48
C ASP A 261 -16.85 16.04 -12.66
N SER A 262 -15.57 16.28 -12.32
CA SER A 262 -14.54 15.25 -12.47
C SER A 262 -14.68 14.17 -11.37
N PRO A 263 -14.88 12.89 -11.72
CA PRO A 263 -15.03 11.83 -10.74
C PRO A 263 -13.71 11.54 -10.02
N SER A 264 -13.79 10.98 -8.81
CA SER A 264 -12.64 10.36 -8.16
C SER A 264 -12.07 9.24 -9.04
N ILE A 265 -10.78 8.96 -8.89
CA ILE A 265 -10.04 7.99 -9.69
C ILE A 265 -9.43 6.93 -8.77
N LEU A 266 -9.46 5.66 -9.19
CA LEU A 266 -8.57 4.63 -8.67
C LEU A 266 -7.39 4.47 -9.62
N TYR A 267 -6.19 4.39 -9.07
CA TYR A 267 -5.01 3.92 -9.82
C TYR A 267 -4.63 2.54 -9.34
N ALA A 268 -4.44 1.61 -10.28
CA ALA A 268 -3.92 0.28 -9.97
C ALA A 268 -2.62 0.03 -10.74
N SER A 269 -1.57 -0.41 -10.06
CA SER A 269 -0.33 -0.74 -10.77
C SER A 269 -0.31 -2.19 -11.25
N ASN A 270 0.26 -2.43 -12.42
CA ASN A 270 0.49 -3.74 -12.98
C ASN A 270 2.00 -3.96 -13.18
N ARG A 271 2.50 -5.12 -12.76
CA ARG A 271 3.92 -5.48 -12.82
C ARG A 271 4.17 -6.71 -13.69
N ASN A 272 5.38 -6.74 -14.27
CA ASN A 272 5.92 -7.79 -15.13
C ASN A 272 5.16 -7.98 -16.46
N ASP A 273 4.54 -6.92 -17.01
CA ASP A 273 3.98 -7.02 -18.36
C ASP A 273 5.12 -7.00 -19.40
N PRO A 274 5.24 -8.00 -20.29
CA PRO A 274 6.19 -7.96 -21.40
C PRO A 274 6.09 -6.70 -22.27
N ALA A 275 4.91 -6.06 -22.36
CA ALA A 275 4.72 -4.81 -23.09
C ALA A 275 5.21 -3.57 -22.33
N GLY A 276 5.52 -3.71 -21.04
CA GLY A 276 5.88 -2.63 -20.12
C GLY A 276 4.85 -2.46 -19.00
N ASP A 277 5.33 -2.21 -17.79
CA ASP A 277 4.49 -2.09 -16.59
C ASP A 277 3.61 -0.83 -16.65
N THR A 278 2.32 -1.01 -16.38
CA THR A 278 1.31 0.04 -16.49
C THR A 278 0.79 0.52 -15.14
N LEU A 279 0.36 1.78 -15.11
CA LEU A 279 -0.58 2.27 -14.10
C LEU A 279 -1.95 2.40 -14.76
N ALA A 280 -2.88 1.53 -14.38
CA ALA A 280 -4.27 1.58 -14.80
C ALA A 280 -5.00 2.74 -14.14
N ILE A 281 -5.88 3.41 -14.89
CA ILE A 281 -6.70 4.53 -14.45
C ILE A 281 -8.16 4.10 -14.51
N LEU A 282 -8.81 3.97 -13.35
CA LEU A 282 -10.21 3.60 -13.25
C LEU A 282 -11.04 4.79 -12.75
N SER A 283 -12.09 5.15 -13.47
CA SER A 283 -13.02 6.21 -13.10
C SER A 283 -14.07 5.70 -12.12
N LEU A 284 -14.33 6.47 -11.06
CA LEU A 284 -15.44 6.26 -10.13
C LEU A 284 -16.64 7.16 -10.47
N GLN A 285 -16.89 7.41 -11.76
CA GLN A 285 -18.13 8.06 -12.21
C GLN A 285 -19.38 7.32 -11.73
N ARG A 286 -19.27 5.98 -11.64
CA ARG A 286 -20.19 5.09 -10.93
C ARG A 286 -19.39 4.33 -9.87
N PRO A 287 -19.47 4.71 -8.58
CA PRO A 287 -18.67 4.08 -7.52
C PRO A 287 -18.85 2.57 -7.41
N ASP A 288 -20.03 2.04 -7.73
CA ASP A 288 -20.33 0.61 -7.73
C ASP A 288 -19.69 -0.17 -8.88
N VAL A 289 -19.26 0.52 -9.94
CA VAL A 289 -18.62 -0.08 -11.13
C VAL A 289 -17.43 0.77 -11.58
N PRO A 290 -16.24 0.61 -10.95
CA PRO A 290 -15.02 1.25 -11.43
C PRO A 290 -14.80 0.94 -12.91
N GLU A 291 -14.63 1.96 -13.72
CA GLU A 291 -14.49 1.82 -15.17
C GLU A 291 -13.04 2.07 -15.59
N LEU A 292 -12.38 1.11 -16.21
CA LEU A 292 -11.04 1.32 -16.77
C LEU A 292 -11.11 2.32 -17.94
N ILE A 293 -10.54 3.50 -17.76
CA ILE A 293 -10.57 4.58 -18.76
C ILE A 293 -9.23 4.84 -19.45
N GLY A 294 -8.15 4.22 -18.97
CA GLY A 294 -6.80 4.45 -19.50
C GLY A 294 -5.73 3.62 -18.79
N GLU A 295 -4.57 3.56 -19.41
CA GLU A 295 -3.35 3.00 -18.84
C GLU A 295 -2.17 3.91 -19.17
N VAL A 296 -1.26 4.08 -18.22
CA VAL A 296 -0.02 4.83 -18.41
C VAL A 296 1.15 3.85 -18.46
N GLN A 297 1.82 3.79 -19.60
CA GLN A 297 3.09 3.08 -19.74
C GLN A 297 4.19 3.81 -18.97
N THR A 298 4.71 3.18 -17.93
CA THR A 298 5.59 3.89 -16.97
C THR A 298 7.07 3.81 -17.35
N GLY A 299 7.47 2.79 -18.11
CA GLY A 299 8.87 2.45 -18.37
C GLY A 299 9.64 1.99 -17.13
N LEU A 300 8.96 1.84 -15.98
CA LEU A 300 9.49 1.20 -14.79
C LEU A 300 9.45 -0.32 -14.97
N LYS A 301 10.28 -1.04 -14.21
CA LYS A 301 10.29 -2.50 -14.20
C LYS A 301 9.92 -3.02 -12.82
N HIS A 302 8.94 -3.90 -12.77
CA HIS A 302 8.33 -4.39 -11.55
C HIS A 302 7.73 -3.25 -10.70
N LEU A 303 6.71 -2.59 -11.24
CA LEU A 303 5.99 -1.49 -10.63
C LEU A 303 5.19 -1.94 -9.38
N ARG A 304 5.89 -1.99 -8.25
CA ARG A 304 5.35 -2.46 -6.97
C ARG A 304 4.94 -1.33 -6.04
N GLY A 305 5.63 -0.19 -6.07
CA GLY A 305 5.40 0.91 -5.13
C GLY A 305 4.78 2.11 -5.82
N ALA A 306 3.77 2.70 -5.17
CA ALA A 306 3.13 3.93 -5.63
C ALA A 306 2.52 4.69 -4.44
N ALA A 307 2.49 6.02 -4.50
CA ALA A 307 1.73 6.83 -3.54
C ALA A 307 1.26 8.15 -4.13
N LEU A 308 0.15 8.66 -3.61
CA LEU A 308 -0.35 10.00 -3.90
C LEU A 308 0.23 11.02 -2.91
N GLY A 309 0.50 12.23 -3.39
CA GLY A 309 1.00 13.32 -2.57
C GLY A 309 0.59 14.70 -3.06
N GLY A 310 0.92 15.71 -2.27
CA GLY A 310 0.45 17.07 -2.48
C GLY A 310 -1.03 17.27 -2.14
N GLU A 311 -1.50 18.50 -2.33
CA GLU A 311 -2.90 18.86 -2.11
C GLU A 311 -3.81 18.01 -3.02
N ASN A 312 -4.83 17.40 -2.42
CA ASN A 312 -5.78 16.49 -3.09
C ASN A 312 -5.11 15.38 -3.92
N GLY A 313 -3.89 14.97 -3.54
CA GLY A 313 -3.14 13.93 -4.23
C GLY A 313 -2.74 14.31 -5.65
N ARG A 314 -2.43 15.59 -5.92
CA ARG A 314 -2.02 16.11 -7.24
C ARG A 314 -0.85 15.35 -7.87
N TRP A 315 0.06 14.83 -7.05
CA TRP A 315 1.27 14.14 -7.48
C TRP A 315 1.15 12.64 -7.27
N VAL A 316 1.70 11.86 -8.20
CA VAL A 316 1.82 10.40 -8.09
C VAL A 316 3.30 10.04 -8.17
N VAL A 317 3.84 9.42 -7.13
CA VAL A 317 5.20 8.84 -7.14
C VAL A 317 5.10 7.35 -7.40
N LEU A 318 5.94 6.83 -8.30
CA LEU A 318 5.99 5.43 -8.74
C LEU A 318 7.42 4.88 -8.61
N GLY A 319 7.54 3.59 -8.27
CA GLY A 319 8.82 2.91 -8.09
C GLY A 319 8.93 1.60 -8.85
N GLY A 320 9.98 1.44 -9.65
CA GLY A 320 10.31 0.20 -10.35
C GLY A 320 11.37 -0.61 -9.63
N VAL A 321 10.95 -1.69 -8.96
CA VAL A 321 11.82 -2.53 -8.12
C VAL A 321 12.99 -3.14 -8.91
N LEU A 322 12.76 -3.54 -10.16
CA LEU A 322 13.76 -4.19 -11.01
C LEU A 322 14.39 -3.22 -12.03
N GLY A 323 14.08 -1.92 -11.94
CA GLY A 323 14.70 -0.89 -12.78
C GLY A 323 13.79 0.30 -13.09
N GLY A 324 14.43 1.38 -13.57
CA GLY A 324 13.78 2.66 -13.86
C GLY A 324 13.73 3.62 -12.67
N GLY A 325 14.04 3.13 -11.47
CA GLY A 325 14.16 3.92 -10.25
C GLY A 325 12.82 4.50 -9.79
N VAL A 326 12.83 5.79 -9.45
CA VAL A 326 11.63 6.52 -9.01
C VAL A 326 11.20 7.50 -10.10
N LYS A 327 9.91 7.53 -10.40
CA LYS A 327 9.29 8.52 -11.29
C LYS A 327 8.19 9.28 -10.58
N LEU A 328 8.05 10.54 -10.91
CA LEU A 328 7.01 11.41 -10.37
C LEU A 328 6.16 11.95 -11.51
N TYR A 329 4.84 11.92 -11.31
CA TYR A 329 3.84 12.35 -12.26
C TYR A 329 2.92 13.41 -11.65
N GLU A 330 2.44 14.32 -12.48
CA GLU A 330 1.30 15.18 -12.18
C GLU A 330 0.02 14.55 -12.71
N ARG A 331 -1.03 14.56 -11.90
CA ARG A 331 -2.39 14.27 -12.37
C ARG A 331 -2.92 15.47 -13.15
N ILE A 332 -3.28 15.22 -14.39
CA ILE A 332 -3.87 16.19 -15.31
C ILE A 332 -5.24 15.69 -15.79
N ASP A 333 -6.05 16.58 -16.37
CA ASP A 333 -7.38 16.27 -16.88
C ASP A 333 -8.27 15.59 -15.82
N GLY A 334 -8.35 16.17 -14.61
CA GLY A 334 -9.06 15.60 -13.46
C GLY A 334 -8.42 14.32 -12.90
N GLY A 335 -7.22 13.94 -13.33
CA GLY A 335 -6.56 12.66 -13.03
C GLY A 335 -6.87 11.55 -14.03
N ARG A 336 -7.52 11.87 -15.16
CA ARG A 336 -7.74 10.90 -16.25
C ARG A 336 -6.49 10.68 -17.09
N SER A 337 -5.44 11.45 -16.86
CA SER A 337 -4.14 11.35 -17.51
C SER A 337 -3.04 11.76 -16.55
N LEU A 338 -1.82 11.29 -16.83
CA LEU A 338 -0.63 11.61 -16.03
C LEU A 338 0.45 12.22 -16.92
N ARG A 339 1.12 13.26 -16.41
CA ARG A 339 2.30 13.85 -17.03
C ARG A 339 3.54 13.56 -16.19
N GLU A 340 4.53 12.87 -16.75
CA GLU A 340 5.83 12.69 -16.08
C GLU A 340 6.48 14.07 -15.87
N ILE A 341 6.90 14.35 -14.64
CA ILE A 341 7.51 15.64 -14.26
C ILE A 341 8.95 15.49 -13.76
N ALA A 342 9.31 14.34 -13.18
CA ALA A 342 10.67 14.07 -12.73
C ALA A 342 10.98 12.57 -12.70
N THR A 343 12.25 12.22 -12.89
CA THR A 343 12.75 10.84 -12.87
C THR A 343 14.09 10.77 -12.15
N LEU A 344 14.25 9.78 -11.27
CA LEU A 344 15.48 9.45 -10.54
C LEU A 344 15.83 7.97 -10.74
N PRO A 345 16.58 7.63 -11.81
CA PRO A 345 16.86 6.24 -12.17
C PRO A 345 17.83 5.54 -11.21
N GLN A 346 18.56 6.30 -10.39
CA GLN A 346 19.58 5.78 -9.48
C GLN A 346 19.03 5.26 -8.14
N VAL A 347 17.75 5.50 -7.82
CA VAL A 347 17.15 4.95 -6.61
C VAL A 347 16.89 3.46 -6.84
N GLU A 348 17.60 2.61 -6.09
CA GLU A 348 17.56 1.18 -6.29
C GLU A 348 16.36 0.53 -5.60
N ALA A 349 15.72 -0.39 -6.32
CA ALA A 349 14.64 -1.25 -5.85
C ALA A 349 13.56 -0.61 -4.95
N PRO A 350 12.98 0.56 -5.31
CA PRO A 350 11.95 1.22 -4.50
C PRO A 350 10.65 0.40 -4.45
N THR A 351 10.09 0.21 -3.25
CA THR A 351 8.91 -0.63 -3.01
C THR A 351 7.73 0.10 -2.36
N ALA A 352 7.98 1.18 -1.60
CA ALA A 352 6.95 1.92 -0.88
C ALA A 352 7.32 3.40 -0.77
N PHE A 353 6.32 4.27 -0.63
CA PHE A 353 6.50 5.71 -0.56
C PHE A 353 5.64 6.33 0.53
N LEU A 354 6.21 7.27 1.29
CA LEU A 354 5.49 8.06 2.28
C LEU A 354 5.79 9.54 2.09
N TRP A 355 4.74 10.34 1.91
CA TRP A 355 4.85 11.79 1.81
C TRP A 355 4.84 12.41 3.20
N LEU A 356 5.94 13.06 3.59
CA LEU A 356 6.01 13.82 4.84
C LEU A 356 5.68 15.28 4.56
N ARG A 357 4.90 15.89 5.47
CA ARG A 357 4.54 17.31 5.42
C ARG A 357 5.64 18.20 5.96
#